data_AF-A0A401PSP1-F1
#
_entry.id   AF-A0A401PSP1-F1
#
_cell.length_a   1.000
_cell.length_b   1.000
_cell.length_c   1.000
_cell.angle_alpha   90.00
_cell.angle_beta   90.00
_cell.angle_gamma   90.00
#
_symmetry.space_group_name_H-M   'P 1'
#
loop_
_entity.id
_entity.type
_entity.pdbx_description
1 polymer ?
#
loop_
_entity_poly.entity_id
_entity_poly.type
_entity_poly.pdbx_seq_one_letter_code
_entity_poly.pdbx_strand_id
1 'polypeptide(L)'
;MGNPGSVSFPETGAFLIPYVIFLIGGGLPVFFLEVALGQYTSQGGITCWEKLCPIFSGIGCASVIIVSLLNVYYIVILAWGLYYLIQTFQAELPWARCGHKWNTPNCIEDKLRKNLSLCITCNGSNHTSPVTEFWE
;
A
#
# COMPACT_ATOMS: atom_id res chain seq x y z
N MET A 1 34.71 2.28 33.58
CA MET A 1 33.90 1.06 33.67
C MET A 1 32.53 1.33 33.06
N GLY A 2 32.42 1.19 31.74
CA GLY A 2 31.17 1.26 30.99
C GLY A 2 30.93 -0.11 30.37
N ASN A 3 29.73 -0.63 30.51
CA ASN A 3 29.35 -2.02 30.24
C ASN A 3 29.71 -2.49 28.82
N PRO A 4 30.34 -3.67 28.63
CA PRO A 4 30.44 -4.32 27.32
C PRO A 4 29.13 -5.07 27.04
N GLY A 5 28.16 -4.42 26.40
CA GLY A 5 26.87 -5.08 26.16
C GLY A 5 25.85 -4.39 25.26
N SER A 6 26.05 -3.15 24.83
CA SER A 6 25.16 -2.54 23.84
C SER A 6 25.61 -2.91 22.44
N VAL A 7 25.18 -4.09 21.97
CA VAL A 7 25.12 -4.40 20.54
C VAL A 7 24.13 -3.40 19.94
N SER A 8 24.65 -2.34 19.33
CA SER A 8 23.88 -1.43 18.51
C SER A 8 23.48 -2.15 17.24
N PHE A 9 22.35 -2.87 17.27
CA PHE A 9 21.68 -3.31 16.05
C PHE A 9 21.22 -2.05 15.31
N PRO A 10 21.60 -1.84 14.04
CA PRO A 10 20.98 -0.81 13.22
C PRO A 10 19.49 -1.18 13.07
N GLU A 11 18.62 -0.42 13.72
CA GLU A 11 17.19 -0.75 13.85
C GLU A 11 16.45 -0.86 12.49
N THR A 12 17.06 -0.38 11.40
CA THR A 12 16.51 -0.48 10.04
C THR A 12 16.71 -1.86 9.38
N GLY A 13 17.62 -2.70 9.89
CA GLY A 13 17.94 -4.02 9.32
C GLY A 13 17.42 -5.23 10.12
N ALA A 14 17.05 -5.03 11.39
CA ALA A 14 16.65 -6.10 12.29
C ALA A 14 15.26 -6.70 11.98
N PHE A 15 14.39 -5.98 11.26
CA PHE A 15 13.09 -6.48 10.82
C PHE A 15 13.19 -7.56 9.72
N LEU A 16 14.28 -7.57 8.96
CA LEU A 16 14.48 -8.55 7.88
C LEU A 16 14.68 -9.98 8.43
N ILE A 17 15.28 -10.11 9.61
CA ILE A 17 15.58 -11.39 10.25
C ILE A 17 14.28 -12.17 10.58
N PRO A 18 13.31 -11.63 11.34
CA PRO A 18 12.04 -12.32 11.58
C PRO A 18 11.24 -12.48 10.27
N TYR A 19 11.27 -11.51 9.36
CA TYR A 19 10.59 -11.61 8.06
C TYR A 19 11.03 -12.85 7.27
N VAL A 20 12.34 -13.07 7.11
CA VAL A 20 12.86 -14.24 6.39
C VAL A 20 12.52 -15.55 7.10
N ILE A 21 12.56 -15.58 8.44
CA ILE A 21 12.19 -16.78 9.22
C ILE A 21 10.72 -17.14 8.99
N PHE A 22 9.79 -16.18 9.08
CA PHE A 22 8.38 -16.43 8.81
C PHE A 22 8.10 -16.75 7.34
N LEU A 23 8.85 -16.15 6.42
CA LEU A 23 8.72 -16.42 4.99
C LEU A 23 9.13 -17.86 4.65
N ILE A 24 10.26 -18.36 5.17
CA ILE A 24 10.72 -19.72 4.91
C ILE A 24 9.94 -20.74 5.75
N GLY A 25 9.66 -20.43 7.02
CA GLY A 25 8.99 -21.35 7.95
C GLY A 25 7.48 -21.44 7.77
N GLY A 26 6.83 -20.38 7.28
CA GLY A 26 5.38 -20.33 7.10
C GLY A 26 4.96 -20.05 5.66
N GLY A 27 5.50 -19.00 5.04
CA GLY A 27 5.13 -18.60 3.68
C GLY A 27 5.39 -19.67 2.62
N LEU A 28 6.62 -20.22 2.58
CA LEU A 28 7.02 -21.22 1.60
C LEU A 28 6.22 -22.54 1.74
N PRO A 29 6.01 -23.10 2.94
CA PRO A 29 5.15 -24.27 3.13
C PRO A 29 3.70 -24.04 2.71
N VAL A 30 3.11 -22.89 3.03
CA VAL A 30 1.72 -22.56 2.64
C VAL A 30 1.60 -22.42 1.13
N PHE A 31 2.54 -21.73 0.49
CA PHE A 31 2.58 -21.60 -0.96
C PHE A 31 2.74 -22.96 -1.65
N PHE A 32 3.64 -23.81 -1.15
CA PHE A 32 3.81 -25.15 -1.69
C PHE A 32 2.56 -26.01 -1.52
N LEU A 33 1.90 -25.93 -0.35
CA LEU A 33 0.63 -26.62 -0.10
C LEU A 33 -0.45 -26.17 -1.09
N GLU A 34 -0.59 -24.88 -1.34
CA GLU A 34 -1.57 -24.35 -2.30
C GLU A 34 -1.30 -24.83 -3.73
N VAL A 35 -0.04 -24.76 -4.18
CA VAL A 35 0.35 -25.23 -5.52
C VAL A 35 0.15 -26.74 -5.64
N ALA A 36 0.58 -27.53 -4.66
CA ALA A 36 0.42 -28.99 -4.66
C ALA A 36 -1.06 -29.40 -4.69
N LEU A 37 -1.91 -28.73 -3.90
CA LEU A 37 -3.36 -28.97 -3.91
C LEU A 37 -4.00 -28.60 -5.25
N GLY A 38 -3.61 -27.47 -5.83
CA GLY A 38 -4.08 -27.05 -7.16
C GLY A 38 -3.70 -28.05 -8.26
N GLN A 39 -2.47 -28.55 -8.25
CA GLN A 39 -2.00 -29.56 -9.20
C GLN A 39 -2.67 -30.93 -8.97
N TYR A 40 -2.81 -31.37 -7.71
CA TYR A 40 -3.38 -32.68 -7.38
C TYR A 40 -4.87 -32.79 -7.71
N THR A 41 -5.65 -31.75 -7.39
CA THR A 41 -7.11 -31.80 -7.59
C THR A 41 -7.54 -31.34 -8.98
N SER A 42 -6.71 -30.58 -9.70
CA SER A 42 -7.04 -30.00 -11.02
C SER A 42 -8.42 -29.32 -11.05
N GLN A 43 -8.86 -28.82 -9.90
CA GLN A 43 -10.19 -28.27 -9.66
C GLN A 43 -10.07 -26.94 -8.91
N GLY A 44 -11.11 -26.11 -8.99
CA GLY A 44 -11.13 -24.81 -8.33
C GLY A 44 -11.06 -24.93 -6.80
N GLY A 45 -10.61 -23.86 -6.14
CA GLY A 45 -10.35 -23.84 -4.69
C GLY A 45 -11.55 -24.30 -3.84
N ILE A 46 -12.79 -23.99 -4.22
CA ILE A 46 -13.99 -24.43 -3.48
C ILE A 46 -14.15 -25.96 -3.53
N THR A 47 -14.10 -26.56 -4.72
CA THR A 47 -14.29 -28.00 -4.95
C THR A 47 -13.10 -28.85 -4.48
N CYS A 48 -11.91 -28.25 -4.41
CA CYS A 48 -10.69 -28.91 -3.90
C CYS A 48 -10.84 -29.27 -2.41
N TRP A 49 -11.32 -28.34 -1.59
CA TRP A 49 -11.48 -28.55 -0.15
C TRP A 49 -12.57 -29.57 0.18
N GLU A 50 -13.67 -29.59 -0.58
CA GLU A 50 -14.75 -30.57 -0.40
C GLU A 50 -14.28 -32.02 -0.64
N LYS A 51 -13.42 -32.23 -1.65
CA LYS A 51 -12.87 -33.56 -1.97
C LYS A 51 -11.80 -34.04 -1.00
N LEU A 52 -11.02 -33.12 -0.41
CA LEU A 52 -9.96 -33.48 0.52
C LEU A 52 -10.52 -33.70 1.94
N CYS A 53 -11.30 -32.75 2.45
CA CYS A 53 -11.96 -32.87 3.74
C CYS A 53 -13.16 -31.92 3.84
N PRO A 54 -14.41 -32.43 3.89
CA PRO A 54 -15.61 -31.59 3.85
C PRO A 54 -15.73 -30.61 5.03
N ILE A 55 -15.05 -30.88 6.16
CA ILE A 55 -15.02 -29.95 7.31
C ILE A 55 -14.32 -28.62 6.99
N PHE A 56 -13.40 -28.61 6.02
CA PHE A 56 -12.64 -27.44 5.60
C PHE A 56 -13.21 -26.76 4.35
N SER A 57 -14.39 -27.19 3.87
CA SER A 57 -15.06 -26.58 2.72
C SER A 57 -15.26 -25.06 2.87
N GLY A 58 -15.48 -24.58 4.11
CA GLY A 58 -15.61 -23.16 4.42
C GLY A 58 -14.39 -22.30 4.06
N ILE A 59 -13.18 -22.88 4.02
CA ILE A 59 -11.95 -22.16 3.67
C ILE A 59 -11.98 -21.70 2.20
N GLY A 60 -12.48 -22.56 1.31
CA GLY A 60 -12.62 -22.21 -0.11
C GLY A 60 -13.67 -21.12 -0.37
N CYS A 61 -14.78 -21.14 0.36
CA CYS A 61 -15.77 -20.06 0.26
C CYS A 61 -15.24 -18.74 0.82
N ALA A 62 -14.57 -18.78 1.99
CA ALA A 62 -13.96 -17.60 2.60
C ALA A 62 -12.88 -16.99 1.69
N SER A 63 -12.03 -17.81 1.07
CA SER A 63 -11.00 -17.30 0.16
C SER A 63 -11.60 -16.60 -1.06
N VAL A 64 -12.66 -17.14 -1.66
CA VAL A 64 -13.34 -16.50 -2.79
C VAL A 64 -13.98 -15.16 -2.40
N ILE A 65 -14.59 -15.07 -1.21
CA ILE A 65 -15.14 -13.80 -0.71
C ILE A 65 -14.03 -12.78 -0.51
N ILE A 66 -12.92 -13.17 0.14
CA ILE A 66 -11.76 -12.28 0.37
C ILE A 66 -11.17 -11.80 -0.96
N VAL A 67 -10.96 -12.70 -1.93
CA VAL A 67 -10.43 -12.34 -3.26
C VAL A 67 -11.39 -11.41 -4.00
N SER A 68 -12.71 -11.61 -3.86
CA SER A 68 -13.70 -10.73 -4.48
C SER A 68 -13.67 -9.32 -3.89
N LEU A 69 -13.57 -9.19 -2.55
CA LEU A 69 -13.43 -7.90 -1.89
C LEU A 69 -12.11 -7.20 -2.25
N LEU A 70 -11.01 -7.96 -2.31
CA LEU A 70 -9.72 -7.44 -2.77
C LEU A 70 -9.81 -6.93 -4.20
N ASN A 71 -10.45 -7.66 -5.11
CA ASN A 71 -10.60 -7.21 -6.50
C ASN A 71 -11.32 -5.86 -6.58
N VAL A 72 -12.45 -5.70 -5.89
CA VAL A 72 -13.20 -4.43 -5.84
C VAL A 72 -12.34 -3.28 -5.29
N TYR A 73 -11.56 -3.53 -4.24
CA TYR A 73 -10.62 -2.53 -3.70
C TYR A 73 -9.51 -2.18 -4.69
N TYR A 74 -8.91 -3.20 -5.34
CA TYR A 74 -7.82 -3.02 -6.28
C TYR A 74 -8.22 -2.27 -7.54
N ILE A 75 -9.44 -2.49 -8.08
CA ILE A 75 -9.89 -1.74 -9.26
C ILE A 75 -9.97 -0.22 -8.98
N VAL A 76 -10.30 0.19 -7.75
CA VAL A 76 -10.36 1.60 -7.36
C VAL A 76 -8.96 2.22 -7.35
N ILE A 77 -7.98 1.52 -6.78
CA ILE A 77 -6.58 1.97 -6.80
C ILE A 77 -6.06 2.07 -8.23
N LEU A 78 -6.34 1.06 -9.06
CA LEU A 78 -5.95 1.08 -10.46
C LEU A 78 -6.61 2.22 -11.23
N ALA A 79 -7.88 2.52 -10.94
CA ALA A 79 -8.58 3.65 -11.53
C ALA A 79 -7.93 4.99 -11.14
N TRP A 80 -7.56 5.16 -9.87
CA TRP A 80 -6.80 6.34 -9.44
C TRP A 80 -5.43 6.41 -10.12
N GLY A 81 -4.69 5.30 -10.18
CA GLY A 81 -3.40 5.24 -10.86
C GLY A 81 -3.48 5.60 -12.36
N LEU A 82 -4.50 5.09 -13.05
CA LEU A 82 -4.76 5.43 -14.45
C LEU A 82 -5.18 6.90 -14.61
N TYR A 83 -6.00 7.42 -13.68
CA TYR A 83 -6.36 8.83 -13.65
C TYR A 83 -5.11 9.71 -13.54
N TYR A 84 -4.23 9.44 -12.57
CA TYR A 84 -2.95 10.13 -12.46
C TYR A 84 -2.12 10.03 -13.73
N LEU A 85 -2.02 8.84 -14.33
CA LEU A 85 -1.27 8.62 -15.57
C LEU A 85 -1.83 9.43 -16.76
N ILE A 86 -3.14 9.57 -16.88
CA ILE A 86 -3.75 10.36 -17.95
C ILE A 86 -3.47 11.86 -17.74
N GLN A 87 -3.55 12.34 -16.49
CA GLN A 87 -3.33 13.75 -16.17
C GLN A 87 -1.87 14.19 -16.36
N THR A 88 -0.89 13.29 -16.29
CA THR A 88 0.53 13.66 -16.51
C THR A 88 0.86 13.97 -17.98
N PHE A 89 0.00 13.60 -18.94
CA PHE A 89 0.16 14.00 -20.34
C PHE A 89 -0.22 15.46 -20.60
N GLN A 90 -0.80 16.16 -19.63
CA GLN A 90 -1.08 17.58 -19.73
C GLN A 90 0.20 18.42 -19.51
N ALA A 91 0.29 19.57 -20.16
CA ALA A 91 1.45 20.45 -20.07
C ALA A 91 1.68 21.00 -18.65
N GLU A 92 0.60 21.16 -17.89
CA GLU A 92 0.62 21.57 -16.49
C GLU A 92 -0.30 20.64 -15.70
N LEU A 93 0.21 20.05 -14.60
CA LEU A 93 -0.57 19.12 -13.79
C LEU A 93 -1.59 19.89 -12.95
N PRO A 94 -2.82 19.38 -12.79
CA PRO A 94 -3.89 20.09 -12.09
C PRO A 94 -3.59 20.33 -10.59
N TRP A 95 -2.74 19.51 -9.98
CA TRP A 95 -2.26 19.67 -8.60
C TRP A 95 -0.86 20.31 -8.49
N ALA A 96 -0.34 20.91 -9.56
CA ALA A 96 0.97 21.60 -9.52
C ALA A 96 0.90 22.99 -8.90
N ARG A 97 -0.26 23.66 -8.98
CA ARG A 97 -0.43 25.07 -8.61
C ARG A 97 -1.61 25.33 -7.68
N CYS A 98 -1.49 26.42 -6.93
CA CYS A 98 -2.59 26.97 -6.16
C CYS A 98 -3.42 27.95 -7.01
N GLY A 99 -4.75 27.88 -6.95
CA GLY A 99 -5.64 28.78 -7.73
C GLY A 99 -6.81 28.12 -8.43
N HIS A 100 -7.04 26.83 -8.16
CA HIS A 100 -8.21 26.11 -8.65
C HIS A 100 -9.42 26.28 -7.73
N LYS A 101 -10.62 25.93 -8.22
CA LYS A 101 -11.87 26.07 -7.46
C LYS A 101 -11.94 25.21 -6.20
N TRP A 102 -11.19 24.12 -6.15
CA TRP A 102 -11.10 23.22 -5.00
C TRP A 102 -10.09 23.68 -3.94
N ASN A 103 -9.30 24.72 -4.22
CA ASN A 103 -8.24 25.13 -3.31
C ASN A 103 -8.75 26.10 -2.24
N THR A 104 -8.19 25.97 -1.04
CA THR A 104 -8.44 26.91 0.07
C THR A 104 -7.41 28.05 0.04
N PRO A 105 -7.67 29.18 0.74
CA PRO A 105 -6.68 30.25 0.86
C PRO A 105 -5.38 29.83 1.57
N ASN A 106 -5.33 28.63 2.18
CA ASN A 106 -4.17 28.12 2.88
C ASN A 106 -3.22 27.28 1.98
N CYS A 107 -3.58 27.09 0.70
CA CYS A 107 -2.78 26.35 -0.27
C CYS A 107 -1.41 27.01 -0.52
N ILE A 108 -0.34 26.22 -0.42
CA ILE A 108 1.02 26.65 -0.78
C ILE A 108 1.66 25.71 -1.80
N GLU A 109 2.19 26.29 -2.87
CA GLU A 109 2.92 25.55 -3.90
C GLU A 109 4.27 25.01 -3.39
N ASP A 110 4.61 23.78 -3.78
CA ASP A 110 5.85 23.12 -3.36
C ASP A 110 7.13 23.88 -3.77
N LYS A 111 7.10 24.60 -4.90
CA LYS A 111 8.22 25.44 -5.34
C LYS A 111 8.45 26.64 -4.42
N LEU A 112 7.38 27.20 -3.86
CA LEU A 112 7.46 28.31 -2.91
C LEU A 112 7.91 27.81 -1.53
N ARG A 113 7.43 26.64 -1.11
CA ARG A 113 7.84 25.97 0.14
C ARG A 113 9.35 25.68 0.19
N LYS A 114 9.97 25.30 -0.93
CA LYS A 114 11.41 25.00 -1.02
C LYS A 114 12.30 26.25 -0.99
N ASN A 115 11.79 27.43 -1.37
CA ASN A 115 12.50 28.72 -1.26
C ASN A 115 12.27 29.36 0.12
N LEU A 116 12.48 28.54 1.17
CA LEU A 116 12.08 28.71 2.57
C LEU A 116 12.61 29.99 3.29
N SER A 117 13.28 30.90 2.58
CA SER A 117 13.68 32.21 3.11
C SER A 117 12.63 33.31 2.92
N LEU A 118 11.61 33.13 2.06
CA LEU A 118 10.68 34.22 1.70
C LEU A 118 9.26 34.09 2.27
N CYS A 119 8.96 33.04 3.04
CA CYS A 119 7.65 32.89 3.66
C CYS A 119 7.67 33.18 5.16
N ILE A 120 7.90 34.45 5.51
CA ILE A 120 7.74 34.97 6.88
C ILE A 120 6.29 34.76 7.39
N THR A 121 5.33 34.56 6.48
CA THR A 121 3.91 34.25 6.75
C THR A 121 3.58 32.76 6.92
N CYS A 122 4.49 31.83 6.60
CA CYS A 122 4.24 30.38 6.71
C CYS A 122 4.39 29.83 8.14
N ASN A 123 4.92 30.64 9.05
CA ASN A 123 5.34 30.21 10.36
C ASN A 123 4.19 30.15 11.40
N GLY A 124 2.94 30.39 10.98
CA GLY A 124 1.79 30.49 11.88
C GLY A 124 0.46 29.95 11.36
N SER A 125 0.41 29.32 10.17
CA SER A 125 -0.84 28.79 9.59
C SER A 125 -0.68 27.33 9.19
N ASN A 126 -1.73 26.52 9.36
CA ASN A 126 -1.78 25.15 8.85
C ASN A 126 -1.85 25.18 7.32
N HIS A 127 -0.70 25.07 6.66
CA HIS A 127 -0.60 25.09 5.20
C HIS A 127 -0.73 23.69 4.60
N THR A 128 -1.55 23.59 3.56
CA THR A 128 -1.87 22.39 2.79
C THR A 128 -1.21 22.48 1.41
N SER A 129 -0.80 21.33 0.86
CA SER A 129 -0.23 21.27 -0.47
C SER A 129 -1.35 21.19 -1.52
N PRO A 130 -1.14 21.67 -2.76
CA PRO A 130 -2.14 21.61 -3.82
C PRO A 130 -2.52 20.17 -4.20
N VAL A 131 -1.65 19.19 -3.95
CA VAL A 131 -1.97 17.76 -4.13
C VAL A 131 -2.87 17.23 -3.03
N THR A 132 -2.66 17.64 -1.78
CA THR A 132 -3.53 17.23 -0.68
C THR A 132 -4.94 17.80 -0.89
N GLU A 133 -5.07 19.09 -1.19
CA GLU A 133 -6.38 19.72 -1.43
C GLU A 133 -7.11 19.21 -2.68
N PHE A 134 -6.40 18.58 -3.61
CA PHE A 134 -7.02 17.96 -4.78
C PHE A 134 -7.73 16.64 -4.44
N TRP A 135 -7.27 15.93 -3.40
CA TRP A 135 -7.79 14.62 -2.98
C TRP A 135 -8.54 14.65 -1.64
N GLU A 136 -8.56 15.79 -0.96
CA GLU A 136 -9.43 16.08 0.19
C GLU A 136 -10.88 16.30 -0.25
#